data_AF-A0A2W7AYU1-F1
#
_entry.id   AF-A0A2W7AYU1-F1
#
_cell.length_a   1.000
_cell.length_b   1.000
_cell.length_c   1.000
_cell.angle_alpha   90.00
_cell.angle_beta   90.00
_cell.angle_gamma   90.00
#
_symmetry.space_group_name_H-M   'P 1'
#
loop_
_entity.id
_entity.type
_entity.pdbx_description
1 polymer ?
#
loop_
_entity_poly.entity_id
_entity_poly.type
_entity_poly.pdbx_seq_one_letter_code
_entity_poly.pdbx_strand_id
1 'polypeptide(L)'
;MNKVVGIAMLTFLACGQVQIVMSESVQSKTTQARKAEADRLNEQGIQQCQTGQCEAALQSWQQALTIYREIKDRRSEGAALGNLGNAYQALGKYDKAIEFQLQRLAIA
;
A
#
# COMPACT_ATOMS: atom_id res chain seq x y z
N MET A 1 -12.58 -28.78 17.23
CA MET A 1 -13.99 -28.93 17.66
C MET A 1 -14.19 -28.14 18.96
N ASN A 2 -14.80 -26.96 18.81
CA ASN A 2 -15.39 -26.03 19.79
C ASN A 2 -15.36 -26.35 21.30
N LYS A 3 -14.39 -25.84 22.06
CA LYS A 3 -14.57 -25.57 23.52
C LYS A 3 -13.85 -24.33 24.10
N VAL A 4 -13.06 -23.56 23.34
CA VAL A 4 -12.32 -22.40 23.90
C VAL A 4 -13.08 -21.06 23.82
N VAL A 5 -14.35 -21.08 23.38
CA VAL A 5 -15.18 -19.87 23.18
C VAL A 5 -15.88 -19.41 24.48
N GLY A 6 -15.70 -20.12 25.61
CA GLY A 6 -16.61 -20.00 26.76
C GLY A 6 -16.17 -19.19 27.99
N ILE A 7 -14.92 -18.70 28.12
CA ILE A 7 -14.45 -18.13 29.41
C ILE A 7 -13.90 -16.70 29.32
N ALA A 8 -13.63 -16.16 28.13
CA ALA A 8 -13.19 -14.77 27.98
C ALA A 8 -14.35 -13.73 27.99
N MET A 9 -15.56 -14.13 28.38
CA MET A 9 -16.78 -13.29 28.31
C MET A 9 -17.25 -12.72 29.66
N LEU A 10 -16.46 -12.84 30.74
CA LEU A 10 -16.95 -12.58 32.11
C LEU A 10 -16.19 -11.57 32.99
N THR A 11 -15.22 -10.83 32.47
CA THR A 11 -14.56 -9.75 33.25
C THR A 11 -14.87 -8.38 32.67
N PHE A 12 -16.08 -7.88 32.94
CA PHE A 12 -16.37 -6.45 32.87
C PHE A 12 -15.66 -5.75 34.04
N LEU A 13 -14.56 -5.06 33.76
CA LEU A 13 -14.14 -3.91 34.55
C LEU A 13 -14.23 -2.68 33.64
N ALA A 14 -15.18 -1.83 33.98
CA ALA A 14 -15.73 -0.76 33.19
C ALA A 14 -14.68 0.32 32.83
N CYS A 15 -14.89 0.94 31.66
CA CYS A 15 -14.24 2.16 31.15
C CYS A 15 -12.85 2.05 30.47
N GLY A 16 -12.30 0.84 30.25
CA GLY A 16 -10.99 0.69 29.57
C GLY A 16 -10.97 -0.15 28.27
N GLN A 17 -11.88 -1.13 28.11
CA GLN A 17 -11.75 -2.14 27.04
C GLN A 17 -12.57 -1.89 25.77
N VAL A 18 -13.60 -1.03 25.82
CA VAL A 18 -14.36 -0.65 24.61
C VAL A 18 -13.45 0.10 23.62
N GLN A 19 -12.47 0.84 24.12
CA GLN A 19 -11.49 1.55 23.29
C GLN A 19 -10.53 0.61 22.54
N ILE A 20 -10.22 -0.57 23.12
CA ILE A 20 -9.21 -1.48 22.57
C ILE A 20 -9.76 -2.26 21.36
N VAL A 21 -10.97 -2.82 21.43
CA VAL A 21 -11.60 -3.55 20.30
C VAL A 21 -11.98 -2.60 19.15
N MET A 22 -12.33 -1.35 19.46
CA MET A 22 -12.53 -0.32 18.44
C MET A 22 -11.22 0.03 17.73
N SER A 23 -10.08 0.06 18.42
CA SER A 23 -8.81 0.47 17.81
C SER A 23 -8.27 -0.52 16.75
N GLU A 24 -8.34 -1.84 16.97
CA GLU A 24 -7.89 -2.84 15.96
C GLU A 24 -8.80 -2.87 14.73
N SER A 25 -10.12 -2.80 14.93
CA SER A 25 -11.08 -2.80 13.83
C SER A 25 -11.08 -1.49 13.04
N VAL A 26 -10.84 -0.35 13.70
CA VAL A 26 -10.61 0.94 13.04
C VAL A 26 -9.29 0.93 12.29
N GLN A 27 -8.21 0.40 12.88
CA GLN A 27 -6.90 0.34 12.21
C GLN A 27 -6.93 -0.55 10.97
N SER A 28 -7.56 -1.73 11.04
CA SER A 28 -7.76 -2.61 9.88
C SER A 28 -8.60 -1.94 8.78
N LYS A 29 -9.65 -1.20 9.14
CA LYS A 29 -10.47 -0.46 8.18
C LYS A 29 -9.70 0.70 7.54
N THR A 30 -8.91 1.43 8.33
CA THR A 30 -8.06 2.52 7.83
C THR A 30 -6.98 1.99 6.89
N THR A 31 -6.34 0.87 7.23
CA THR A 31 -5.39 0.19 6.35
C THR A 31 -6.05 -0.24 5.03
N GLN A 32 -7.26 -0.78 5.07
CA GLN A 32 -7.99 -1.20 3.87
C GLN A 32 -8.42 0.00 3.00
N ALA A 33 -8.89 1.08 3.61
CA ALA A 33 -9.27 2.30 2.88
C ALA A 33 -8.06 2.94 2.18
N ARG A 34 -6.92 3.04 2.90
CA ARG A 34 -5.65 3.51 2.33
C ARG A 34 -5.17 2.60 1.20
N LYS A 35 -5.26 1.28 1.36
CA LYS A 35 -4.92 0.34 0.28
C LYS A 35 -5.79 0.56 -0.96
N ALA A 36 -7.10 0.72 -0.80
CA ALA A 36 -7.99 0.95 -1.93
C ALA A 36 -7.70 2.28 -2.66
N GLU A 37 -7.29 3.32 -1.91
CA GLU A 37 -6.81 4.59 -2.49
C GLU A 37 -5.53 4.38 -3.31
N ALA A 38 -4.54 3.68 -2.75
CA ALA A 38 -3.29 3.35 -3.43
C ALA A 38 -3.52 2.53 -4.71
N ASP A 39 -4.40 1.54 -4.66
CA ASP A 39 -4.74 0.69 -5.80
C ASP A 39 -5.36 1.51 -6.94
N ARG A 40 -6.23 2.48 -6.61
CA ARG A 40 -6.80 3.42 -7.59
C ARG A 40 -5.73 4.31 -8.23
N LEU A 41 -4.81 4.84 -7.43
CA LEU A 41 -3.69 5.65 -7.92
C LEU A 41 -2.77 4.83 -8.83
N ASN A 42 -2.47 3.58 -8.46
CA ASN A 42 -1.67 2.69 -9.29
C ASN A 42 -2.34 2.40 -10.64
N GLU A 43 -3.65 2.12 -10.62
CA GLU A 43 -4.44 1.90 -11.84
C GLU A 43 -4.46 3.17 -12.70
N GLN A 44 -4.69 4.35 -12.10
CA GLN A 44 -4.64 5.62 -12.80
C GLN A 44 -3.27 5.85 -13.49
N GLY A 45 -2.17 5.52 -12.81
CA GLY A 45 -0.83 5.62 -13.41
C GLY A 45 -0.67 4.70 -14.63
N ILE A 46 -1.21 3.48 -14.57
CA ILE A 46 -1.22 2.56 -15.72
C ILE A 46 -1.99 3.18 -16.90
N GLN A 47 -3.18 3.72 -16.67
CA GLN A 47 -4.01 4.34 -17.71
C GLN A 47 -3.33 5.60 -18.31
N GLN A 48 -2.69 6.42 -17.47
CA GLN A 48 -1.93 7.58 -17.92
C GLN A 48 -0.75 7.18 -18.80
N CYS A 49 -0.03 6.12 -18.44
CA CYS A 49 1.08 5.62 -19.24
C CYS A 49 0.62 5.10 -20.61
N GLN A 50 -0.56 4.44 -20.67
CA GLN A 50 -1.16 3.97 -21.93
C GLN A 50 -1.57 5.12 -22.86
N THR A 51 -1.91 6.28 -22.31
CA THR A 51 -2.30 7.48 -23.08
C THR A 51 -1.12 8.42 -23.37
N GLY A 52 0.12 7.99 -23.10
CA GLY A 52 1.34 8.77 -23.33
C GLY A 52 1.64 9.85 -22.27
N GLN A 53 0.84 9.92 -21.21
CA GLN A 53 0.99 10.88 -20.11
C GLN A 53 1.96 10.35 -19.03
N CYS A 54 3.16 9.96 -19.44
CA CYS A 54 4.15 9.32 -18.56
C CYS A 54 4.52 10.16 -17.33
N GLU A 55 4.55 11.50 -17.45
CA GLU A 55 4.85 12.37 -16.30
C GLU A 55 3.76 12.35 -15.23
N ALA A 56 2.49 12.28 -15.65
CA ALA A 56 1.37 12.14 -14.72
C ALA A 56 1.37 10.76 -14.06
N ALA A 57 1.70 9.71 -14.83
CA ALA A 57 1.82 8.34 -14.33
C ALA A 57 2.87 8.22 -13.21
N LEU A 58 4.02 8.89 -13.37
CA LEU A 58 5.05 8.97 -12.34
C LEU A 58 4.51 9.54 -11.02
N GLN A 59 3.68 10.60 -11.08
CA GLN A 59 3.09 11.18 -9.87
C GLN A 59 2.12 10.20 -9.19
N SER A 60 1.24 9.58 -9.96
CA SER A 60 0.27 8.62 -9.44
C SER A 60 0.94 7.39 -8.80
N TRP A 61 1.97 6.83 -9.44
CA TRP A 61 2.72 5.71 -8.86
C TRP A 61 3.55 6.12 -7.63
N GLN A 62 4.10 7.33 -7.59
CA GLN A 62 4.83 7.82 -6.41
C GLN A 62 3.90 8.01 -5.20
N GLN A 63 2.68 8.50 -5.43
CA GLN A 63 1.67 8.60 -4.39
C GLN A 63 1.23 7.20 -3.90
N ALA A 64 0.92 6.28 -4.82
CA ALA A 64 0.58 4.90 -4.47
C ALA A 64 1.71 4.22 -3.65
N LEU A 65 2.97 4.41 -4.07
CA LEU A 65 4.14 3.88 -3.38
C LEU A 65 4.25 4.36 -1.92
N THR A 66 4.03 5.65 -1.67
CA THR A 66 4.01 6.21 -0.32
C THR A 66 2.97 5.50 0.55
N ILE A 67 1.77 5.29 0.03
CA ILE A 67 0.71 4.61 0.77
C ILE A 67 1.06 3.14 1.02
N TYR A 68 1.54 2.41 0.00
CA TYR A 68 1.94 1.01 0.15
C TYR A 68 3.02 0.83 1.22
N ARG A 69 3.95 1.78 1.34
CA ARG A 69 4.97 1.81 2.41
C ARG A 69 4.35 2.05 3.78
N GLU A 70 3.46 3.02 3.91
CA GLU A 70 2.77 3.33 5.17
C GLU A 70 1.97 2.13 5.70
N ILE A 71 1.28 1.43 4.82
CA ILE A 71 0.50 0.23 5.18
C ILE A 71 1.32 -1.06 5.20
N LYS A 72 2.61 -0.99 4.85
CA LYS A 72 3.55 -2.11 4.79
C LYS A 72 3.15 -3.22 3.79
N ASP A 73 2.45 -2.88 2.71
CA ASP A 73 2.12 -3.80 1.62
C ASP A 73 3.32 -3.93 0.65
N ARG A 74 4.23 -4.86 0.98
CA ARG A 74 5.47 -5.08 0.21
C ARG A 74 5.22 -5.54 -1.22
N ARG A 75 4.14 -6.31 -1.46
CA ARG A 75 3.83 -6.81 -2.79
C ARG A 75 3.47 -5.64 -3.72
N SER A 76 2.59 -4.78 -3.25
CA SER A 76 2.15 -3.62 -4.04
C SER A 76 3.23 -2.53 -4.10
N GLU A 77 4.04 -2.38 -3.05
CA GLU A 77 5.26 -1.56 -3.07
C GLU A 77 6.19 -1.97 -4.23
N GLY A 78 6.48 -3.27 -4.37
CA GLY A 78 7.34 -3.78 -5.43
C GLY A 78 6.77 -3.58 -6.83
N ALA A 79 5.45 -3.68 -6.98
CA ALA A 79 4.78 -3.38 -8.24
C ALA A 79 4.91 -1.89 -8.62
N ALA A 80 4.65 -0.98 -7.68
CA ALA A 80 4.77 0.46 -7.90
C ALA A 80 6.21 0.88 -8.24
N LEU A 81 7.22 0.33 -7.53
CA LEU A 81 8.63 0.56 -7.84
C LEU A 81 9.00 0.07 -9.25
N GLY A 82 8.49 -1.10 -9.66
CA GLY A 82 8.69 -1.61 -11.02
C GLY A 82 8.09 -0.72 -12.10
N ASN A 83 6.89 -0.20 -11.85
CA ASN A 83 6.23 0.73 -12.76
C ASN A 83 7.02 2.05 -12.89
N LEU A 84 7.48 2.61 -11.77
CA LEU A 84 8.35 3.80 -11.78
C LEU A 84 9.66 3.57 -12.53
N GLY A 85 10.31 2.42 -12.30
CA GLY A 85 11.55 2.04 -12.99
C GLY A 85 11.35 1.98 -14.51
N ASN A 86 10.31 1.25 -14.95
CA ASN A 86 9.98 1.13 -16.37
C ASN A 86 9.65 2.48 -17.02
N ALA A 87 8.92 3.34 -16.30
CA ALA A 87 8.55 4.66 -16.81
C ALA A 87 9.76 5.58 -16.97
N TYR A 88 10.66 5.61 -15.98
CA TYR A 88 11.90 6.37 -16.11
C TYR A 88 12.82 5.83 -17.21
N GLN A 89 12.84 4.52 -17.44
CA GLN A 89 13.55 3.91 -18.56
C GLN A 89 12.96 4.38 -19.90
N ALA A 90 11.63 4.39 -20.05
CA ALA A 90 10.95 4.87 -21.26
C ALA A 90 11.20 6.36 -21.53
N LEU A 91 11.43 7.17 -20.48
CA LEU A 91 11.79 8.58 -20.58
C LEU A 91 13.30 8.83 -20.77
N GLY A 92 14.13 7.78 -20.88
CA GLY A 92 15.58 7.90 -21.03
C GLY A 92 16.32 8.34 -19.76
N LYS A 93 15.65 8.35 -18.60
CA LYS A 93 16.22 8.73 -17.30
C LYS A 93 16.76 7.48 -16.58
N TYR A 94 17.82 6.89 -17.14
CA TYR A 94 18.32 5.59 -16.71
C TYR A 94 18.78 5.55 -15.25
N ASP A 95 19.43 6.60 -14.74
CA ASP A 95 19.88 6.65 -13.35
C ASP A 95 18.72 6.44 -12.36
N LYS A 96 17.58 7.12 -12.61
CA LYS A 96 16.37 6.96 -11.81
C LYS A 96 15.74 5.57 -11.99
N ALA A 97 15.71 5.06 -13.21
CA ALA A 97 15.18 3.73 -13.47
C ALA A 97 15.93 2.66 -12.67
N ILE A 98 17.27 2.74 -12.66
CA ILE A 98 18.14 1.86 -11.88
C ILE A 98 17.86 2.00 -10.38
N GLU A 99 17.74 3.22 -9.87
CA GLU A 99 17.42 3.48 -8.45
C GLU A 99 16.14 2.76 -8.02
N PHE A 100 15.04 2.93 -8.78
CA PHE A 100 13.77 2.28 -8.46
C PHE A 100 13.81 0.76 -8.62
N GLN A 101 14.56 0.25 -9.60
CA GLN A 101 14.72 -1.20 -9.78
C GLN A 101 15.55 -1.83 -8.67
N LEU A 102 16.57 -1.12 -8.15
CA LEU A 102 17.34 -1.56 -6.97
C LEU A 102 16.48 -1.55 -5.71
N GLN A 103 15.66 -0.52 -5.51
CA GLN A 103 14.70 -0.50 -4.39
C GLN A 103 13.71 -1.67 -4.49
N ARG A 104 13.20 -1.98 -5.70
CA ARG A 104 12.32 -3.12 -5.93
C ARG A 104 13.00 -4.44 -5.58
N LEU A 105 14.25 -4.62 -5.99
CA LEU A 105 15.02 -5.83 -5.70
C LEU A 105 15.30 -5.99 -4.20
N ALA A 106 15.50 -4.89 -3.48
CA ALA A 106 15.77 -4.92 -2.04
C ALA A 106 14.56 -5.39 -1.20
N ILE A 107 13.35 -5.38 -1.77
CA ILE A 107 12.12 -5.80 -1.08
C ILE A 107 11.48 -7.07 -1.66
N ALA A 108 12.03 -7.61 -2.75
CA ALA A 108 11.58 -8.85 -3.39
C ALA A 108 12.12 -10.08 -2.66
#